data_AF-A0A8J3L6Y7-F1
#
_entry.id   AF-A0A8J3L6Y7-F1
#
_cell.length_a   1.000
_cell.length_b   1.000
_cell.length_c   1.000
_cell.angle_alpha   90.00
_cell.angle_beta   90.00
_cell.angle_gamma   90.00
#
_symmetry.space_group_name_H-M   'P 1'
#
loop_
_entity.id
_entity.type
_entity.pdbx_description
1 polymer ?
#
loop_
_entity_poly.entity_id
_entity_poly.type
_entity_poly.pdbx_seq_one_letter_code
_entity_poly.pdbx_strand_id
1 'polypeptide(L)'
;MHPYDASGANPRARLTIDVAAGDRWLIALNQKATADWLRTDHPVLDWANAMVPARQPSASTAQANWQEHIDGKPQYDPPVPPLAPAKFTGGLYIAEGSRTRPECTNYANSVQKAAAPYVQSVAPNGAGTTAGMLGFMFWAAEKPSTRGIGTAPPNTCEGGMGVGATSLNIPVPMPALRQS
;
A
#
# COMPACT_ATOMS: atom_id res chain seq x y z
N MET A 1 22.38 3.52 9.65
CA MET A 1 21.69 2.46 8.89
C MET A 1 21.39 1.33 9.88
N HIS A 2 20.14 0.85 9.95
CA HIS A 2 19.81 -0.32 10.78
C HIS A 2 20.07 -1.60 9.96
N PRO A 3 20.69 -2.66 10.52
CA PRO A 3 20.80 -3.94 9.84
C PRO A 3 19.43 -4.51 9.50
N TYR A 4 19.34 -5.29 8.41
CA TYR A 4 18.12 -6.03 8.06
C TYR A 4 17.69 -6.93 9.22
N ASP A 5 16.40 -6.90 9.55
CA ASP A 5 15.80 -7.70 10.60
C ASP A 5 14.81 -8.70 10.01
N ALA A 6 15.29 -9.93 9.82
CA ALA A 6 14.50 -11.04 9.29
C ALA A 6 13.29 -11.41 10.16
N SER A 7 13.26 -11.01 11.44
CA SER A 7 12.10 -11.24 12.31
C SER A 7 10.96 -10.24 12.08
N GLY A 8 11.23 -9.11 11.42
CA GLY A 8 10.28 -8.01 11.23
C GLY A 8 9.91 -7.25 12.51
N ALA A 9 10.60 -7.53 13.62
CA ALA A 9 10.34 -6.96 14.96
C ALA A 9 10.84 -5.53 15.11
N ASN A 10 11.82 -5.10 14.31
CA ASN A 10 12.34 -3.75 14.27
C ASN A 10 11.77 -2.97 13.07
N PRO A 11 10.76 -2.10 13.27
CA PRO A 11 10.18 -1.33 12.18
C PRO A 11 11.18 -0.41 11.48
N ARG A 12 12.27 0.00 12.16
CA ARG A 12 13.31 0.87 11.60
C ARG A 12 14.25 0.17 10.64
N ALA A 13 14.25 -1.17 10.65
CA ALA A 13 15.02 -1.99 9.73
C ALA A 13 14.25 -2.32 8.44
N ARG A 14 12.98 -1.90 8.33
CA ARG A 14 12.14 -2.24 7.18
C ARG A 14 12.57 -1.48 5.93
N LEU A 15 12.72 -2.20 4.84
CA LEU A 15 13.06 -1.66 3.54
C LEU A 15 11.91 -1.90 2.56
N THR A 16 11.40 -0.80 2.00
CA THR A 16 10.21 -0.81 1.15
C THR A 16 10.51 -0.18 -0.20
N ILE A 17 9.65 -0.46 -1.18
CA ILE A 17 9.71 0.13 -2.52
C ILE A 17 8.33 0.64 -2.93
N ASP A 18 8.31 1.70 -3.72
CA ASP A 18 7.09 2.12 -4.41
C ASP A 18 7.00 1.45 -5.79
N VAL A 19 5.92 0.72 -6.04
CA VAL A 19 5.60 0.17 -7.37
C VAL A 19 4.47 0.98 -7.99
N ALA A 20 4.55 1.21 -9.30
CA ALA A 20 3.58 2.05 -10.00
C ALA A 20 2.17 1.44 -9.92
N ALA A 21 1.13 2.26 -9.89
CA ALA A 21 -0.25 1.80 -9.83
C ALA A 21 -0.56 0.75 -10.91
N GLY A 22 -0.83 -0.48 -10.46
CA GLY A 22 -1.11 -1.63 -11.32
C GLY A 22 0.02 -1.99 -12.25
N ASP A 23 1.29 -1.76 -11.90
CA ASP A 23 2.48 -2.07 -12.70
C ASP A 23 2.47 -1.49 -14.13
N ARG A 24 1.79 -0.36 -14.34
CA ARG A 24 1.61 0.24 -15.68
C ARG A 24 2.77 1.12 -16.13
N TRP A 25 3.66 1.46 -15.20
CA TRP A 25 4.85 2.29 -15.42
C TRP A 25 6.04 1.67 -14.72
N LEU A 26 7.25 2.07 -15.10
CA LEU A 26 8.49 1.55 -14.51
C LEU A 26 8.58 0.01 -14.62
N ILE A 27 8.23 -0.54 -15.78
CA ILE A 27 8.07 -1.99 -15.98
C ILE A 27 9.28 -2.80 -15.52
N ALA A 28 10.49 -2.35 -15.86
CA ALA A 28 11.73 -3.01 -15.44
C ALA A 28 11.89 -3.05 -13.91
N LEU A 29 11.43 -2.00 -13.21
CA LEU A 29 11.46 -1.97 -11.75
C LEU A 29 10.43 -2.94 -11.17
N ASN A 30 9.22 -2.99 -11.74
CA ASN A 30 8.20 -3.93 -11.28
C ASN A 30 8.65 -5.37 -11.51
N GLN A 31 9.19 -5.69 -12.69
CA GLN A 31 9.78 -7.01 -13.00
C GLN A 31 10.83 -7.40 -11.95
N LYS A 32 11.77 -6.49 -11.65
CA LYS A 32 12.83 -6.75 -10.68
C LYS A 32 12.28 -6.92 -9.26
N ALA A 33 11.37 -6.05 -8.86
CA ALA A 33 10.80 -6.04 -7.53
C ALA A 33 10.01 -7.32 -7.26
N THR A 34 9.11 -7.71 -8.17
CA THR A 34 8.25 -8.89 -7.98
C THR A 34 9.01 -10.20 -8.18
N ALA A 35 9.96 -10.28 -9.12
CA ALA A 35 10.71 -11.50 -9.38
C ALA A 35 11.77 -11.81 -8.32
N ASP A 36 12.43 -10.78 -7.77
CA ASP A 36 13.63 -10.99 -6.94
C ASP A 36 13.52 -10.44 -5.52
N TRP A 37 12.85 -9.31 -5.31
CA TRP A 37 12.96 -8.58 -4.04
C TRP A 37 11.79 -8.80 -3.09
N LEU A 38 10.59 -9.01 -3.63
CA LEU A 38 9.35 -9.17 -2.88
C LEU A 38 8.88 -10.62 -2.82
N ARG A 39 9.79 -11.58 -3.03
CA ARG A 39 9.48 -13.00 -2.93
C ARG A 39 9.08 -13.39 -1.51
N THR A 40 8.26 -14.42 -1.37
CA THR A 40 7.81 -14.92 -0.06
C THR A 40 8.80 -15.88 0.59
N ASP A 41 9.69 -16.50 -0.18
CA ASP A 41 10.69 -17.47 0.30
C ASP A 41 12.05 -16.83 0.64
N HIS A 42 12.49 -15.86 -0.16
CA HIS A 42 13.75 -15.14 0.02
C HIS A 42 13.55 -13.63 -0.17
N PRO A 43 12.81 -12.95 0.72
CA PRO A 43 12.57 -11.51 0.60
C PRO A 43 13.86 -10.71 0.79
N VAL A 44 14.07 -9.73 -0.08
CA VAL A 44 15.09 -8.66 0.08
C VAL A 44 14.44 -7.40 0.63
N LEU A 45 13.20 -7.14 0.23
CA LEU A 45 12.35 -6.05 0.71
C LEU A 45 11.23 -6.61 1.56
N ASP A 46 10.82 -5.85 2.58
CA ASP A 46 9.71 -6.23 3.43
C ASP A 46 8.39 -6.22 2.66
N TRP A 47 8.14 -5.13 1.92
CA TRP A 47 6.92 -4.95 1.15
C TRP A 47 7.00 -3.78 0.16
N ALA A 48 6.08 -3.75 -0.79
CA ALA A 48 5.91 -2.67 -1.75
C ALA A 48 4.66 -1.82 -1.48
N ASN A 49 4.76 -0.52 -1.62
CA ASN A 49 3.58 0.32 -1.69
C ASN A 49 3.08 0.39 -3.14
N ALA A 50 1.88 -0.11 -3.40
CA ALA A 50 1.20 0.07 -4.68
C ALA A 50 0.72 1.52 -4.77
N MET A 51 1.51 2.35 -5.47
CA MET A 51 1.34 3.80 -5.50
C MET A 51 -0.06 4.20 -5.92
N VAL A 52 -0.50 5.34 -5.39
CA VAL A 52 -1.71 6.00 -5.87
C VAL A 52 -1.52 6.43 -7.33
N PRO A 53 -2.52 6.27 -8.21
CA PRO A 53 -2.53 6.92 -9.52
C PRO A 53 -2.38 8.45 -9.40
N ALA A 54 -2.29 9.14 -10.54
CA ALA A 54 -2.15 10.61 -10.57
C ALA A 54 -3.25 11.38 -9.80
N ARG A 55 -4.40 10.74 -9.54
CA ARG A 55 -5.47 11.24 -8.67
C ARG A 55 -6.03 10.11 -7.84
N GLN A 56 -6.63 10.45 -6.69
CA GLN A 56 -7.35 9.48 -5.85
C GLN A 56 -8.44 8.75 -6.68
N PRO A 57 -8.33 7.42 -6.86
CA PRO A 57 -9.36 6.64 -7.55
C PRO A 57 -10.58 6.40 -6.66
N SER A 58 -11.68 5.93 -7.27
CA SER A 58 -12.78 5.31 -6.52
C SER A 58 -12.31 3.98 -5.89
N ALA A 59 -13.09 3.41 -4.97
CA ALA A 59 -12.74 2.13 -4.34
C ALA A 59 -12.64 0.98 -5.36
N SER A 60 -13.56 0.87 -6.31
CA SER A 60 -13.51 -0.17 -7.34
C SER A 60 -12.30 -0.02 -8.26
N THR A 61 -11.95 1.20 -8.66
CA THR A 61 -10.76 1.46 -9.47
C THR A 61 -9.48 1.22 -8.67
N ALA A 62 -9.45 1.54 -7.37
CA ALA A 62 -8.32 1.23 -6.50
C ALA A 62 -8.09 -0.29 -6.41
N GLN A 63 -9.15 -1.06 -6.13
CA GLN A 63 -9.11 -2.52 -6.07
C GLN A 63 -8.66 -3.13 -7.40
N ALA A 64 -9.15 -2.64 -8.54
CA ALA A 64 -8.70 -3.11 -9.85
C ALA A 64 -7.20 -2.86 -10.09
N ASN A 65 -6.69 -1.68 -9.72
CA ASN A 65 -5.25 -1.41 -9.82
C ASN A 65 -4.42 -2.31 -8.90
N TRP A 66 -4.91 -2.61 -7.69
CA TRP A 66 -4.23 -3.53 -6.78
C TRP A 66 -4.29 -4.99 -7.26
N GLN A 67 -5.40 -5.38 -7.88
CA GLN A 67 -5.57 -6.70 -8.48
C GLN A 67 -4.55 -6.94 -9.59
N GLU A 68 -4.21 -5.93 -10.37
CA GLU A 68 -3.17 -6.05 -11.41
C GLU A 68 -1.79 -6.44 -10.84
N HIS A 69 -1.46 -6.03 -9.60
CA HIS A 69 -0.24 -6.49 -8.95
C HIS A 69 -0.33 -7.96 -8.53
N ILE A 70 -1.50 -8.36 -8.01
CA ILE A 70 -1.76 -9.74 -7.58
C ILE A 70 -1.72 -10.68 -8.78
N ASP A 71 -2.26 -10.27 -9.93
CA ASP A 71 -2.30 -11.09 -11.14
C ASP A 71 -0.97 -11.06 -11.92
N GLY A 72 -0.17 -10.01 -11.72
CA GLY A 72 1.00 -9.73 -12.55
C GLY A 72 0.63 -9.30 -13.97
N LYS A 73 1.64 -9.25 -14.85
CA LYS A 73 1.48 -8.84 -16.25
C LYS A 73 2.26 -9.77 -17.18
N PRO A 74 1.63 -10.86 -17.66
CA PRO A 74 2.27 -11.83 -18.54
C PRO A 74 2.55 -11.28 -19.95
N GLN A 75 1.96 -10.14 -20.33
CA GLN A 75 2.17 -9.53 -21.65
C GLN A 75 3.53 -8.86 -21.85
N TYR A 76 4.36 -8.73 -20.80
CA TYR A 76 5.71 -8.18 -20.91
C TYR A 76 6.77 -9.28 -21.12
N ASP A 77 7.93 -8.90 -21.66
CA ASP A 77 9.09 -9.78 -21.83
C ASP A 77 10.34 -9.18 -21.16
N PRO A 78 10.85 -9.75 -20.05
CA PRO A 78 10.23 -10.84 -19.28
C PRO A 78 8.88 -10.44 -18.65
N PRO A 79 8.01 -11.38 -18.22
CA PRO A 79 6.75 -11.02 -17.58
C PRO A 79 7.00 -10.32 -16.23
N VAL A 80 6.00 -9.56 -15.75
CA VAL A 80 5.94 -9.17 -14.32
C VAL A 80 5.20 -10.29 -13.59
N PRO A 81 5.84 -11.06 -12.70
CA PRO A 81 5.15 -12.11 -11.95
C PRO A 81 4.06 -11.57 -11.02
N PRO A 82 3.07 -12.42 -10.65
CA PRO A 82 2.17 -12.17 -9.53
C PRO A 82 2.89 -11.72 -8.26
N LEU A 83 2.31 -10.75 -7.57
CA LEU A 83 2.77 -10.32 -6.25
C LEU A 83 1.84 -10.87 -5.15
N ALA A 84 2.44 -11.46 -4.12
CA ALA A 84 1.66 -11.96 -2.98
C ALA A 84 0.93 -10.80 -2.28
N PRO A 85 -0.36 -10.96 -1.92
CA PRO A 85 -1.07 -9.96 -1.11
C PRO A 85 -0.30 -9.57 0.16
N ALA A 86 0.37 -10.53 0.81
CA ALA A 86 1.25 -10.31 1.96
C ALA A 86 2.47 -9.39 1.73
N LYS A 87 2.73 -8.95 0.50
CA LYS A 87 3.95 -8.22 0.11
C LYS A 87 3.68 -6.81 -0.37
N PHE A 88 2.45 -6.31 -0.24
CA PHE A 88 2.16 -4.92 -0.57
C PHE A 88 1.01 -4.29 0.22
N THR A 89 0.99 -2.95 0.22
CA THR A 89 -0.12 -2.15 0.71
C THR A 89 -0.79 -1.38 -0.43
N GLY A 90 -2.05 -1.00 -0.24
CA GLY A 90 -2.75 -0.10 -1.16
C GLY A 90 -2.47 1.36 -0.86
N GLY A 91 -1.93 2.10 -1.82
CA GLY A 91 -1.71 3.54 -1.70
C GLY A 91 -2.99 4.37 -1.82
N LEU A 92 -3.19 5.34 -0.92
CA LEU A 92 -4.27 6.34 -0.97
C LEU A 92 -3.74 7.73 -0.60
N TYR A 93 -4.25 8.80 -1.21
CA TYR A 93 -3.97 10.17 -0.80
C TYR A 93 -4.76 10.57 0.45
N ILE A 94 -4.13 11.29 1.36
CA ILE A 94 -4.80 11.99 2.47
C ILE A 94 -4.95 13.49 2.21
N ALA A 95 -4.13 14.05 1.32
CA ALA A 95 -4.28 15.38 0.76
C ALA A 95 -3.96 15.36 -0.75
N GLU A 96 -4.64 16.21 -1.52
CA GLU A 96 -4.37 16.36 -2.96
C GLU A 96 -4.68 17.79 -3.40
N GLY A 97 -3.69 18.49 -3.94
CA GLY A 97 -3.82 19.91 -4.28
C GLY A 97 -4.16 20.75 -3.06
N SER A 98 -5.26 21.50 -3.12
CA SER A 98 -5.72 22.40 -2.05
C SER A 98 -6.77 21.79 -1.11
N ARG A 99 -6.98 20.46 -1.15
CA ARG A 99 -8.02 19.78 -0.35
C ARG A 99 -7.48 18.57 0.41
N THR A 100 -8.01 18.37 1.61
CA THR A 100 -7.92 17.08 2.29
C THR A 100 -8.83 16.07 1.61
N ARG A 101 -8.51 14.79 1.78
CA ARG A 101 -9.33 13.68 1.31
C ARG A 101 -10.13 13.05 2.46
N PRO A 102 -11.24 12.34 2.20
CA PRO A 102 -11.97 11.62 3.23
C PRO A 102 -11.11 10.64 4.03
N GLU A 103 -10.07 10.08 3.41
CA GLU A 103 -9.04 9.28 4.08
C GLU A 103 -8.41 10.01 5.27
N CYS A 104 -8.30 11.34 5.19
CA CYS A 104 -7.82 12.18 6.27
C CYS A 104 -8.94 12.61 7.22
N THR A 105 -10.08 13.09 6.72
CA THR A 105 -11.05 13.82 7.56
C THR A 105 -12.40 13.13 7.78
N ASN A 106 -12.73 12.09 7.00
CA ASN A 106 -14.04 11.44 7.07
C ASN A 106 -13.96 9.95 6.68
N TYR A 107 -13.68 9.09 7.65
CA TYR A 107 -13.60 7.64 7.43
C TYR A 107 -14.87 7.06 6.80
N ALA A 108 -16.05 7.53 7.21
CA ALA A 108 -17.32 6.96 6.78
C ALA A 108 -17.56 7.04 5.26
N ASN A 109 -16.97 8.04 4.61
CA ASN A 109 -17.08 8.31 3.17
C ASN A 109 -15.76 8.07 2.40
N SER A 110 -14.82 7.35 3.00
CA SER A 110 -13.48 7.16 2.43
C SER A 110 -13.33 5.87 1.62
N VAL A 111 -12.36 5.87 0.71
CA VAL A 111 -11.94 4.69 -0.04
C VAL A 111 -11.36 3.64 0.90
N GLN A 112 -10.61 4.03 1.94
CA GLN A 112 -10.08 3.09 2.94
C GLN A 112 -11.21 2.25 3.56
N LYS A 113 -12.36 2.84 3.92
CA LYS A 113 -13.50 2.10 4.47
C LYS A 113 -14.13 1.20 3.42
N ALA A 114 -14.39 1.74 2.23
CA ALA A 114 -15.06 1.00 1.16
C ALA A 114 -14.22 -0.18 0.64
N ALA A 115 -12.89 -0.07 0.70
CA ALA A 115 -11.97 -1.10 0.21
C ALA A 115 -11.39 -2.00 1.30
N ALA A 116 -11.64 -1.73 2.58
CA ALA A 116 -11.15 -2.55 3.70
C ALA A 116 -11.49 -4.05 3.55
N PRO A 117 -12.71 -4.46 3.14
CA PRO A 117 -13.02 -5.88 2.95
C PRO A 117 -12.13 -6.56 1.89
N TYR A 118 -11.81 -5.85 0.80
CA TYR A 118 -10.90 -6.35 -0.24
C TYR A 118 -9.47 -6.47 0.32
N VAL A 119 -8.98 -5.42 0.97
CA VAL A 119 -7.65 -5.40 1.59
C VAL A 119 -7.51 -6.49 2.64
N GLN A 120 -8.57 -6.87 3.35
CA GLN A 120 -8.50 -7.93 4.37
C GLN A 120 -8.57 -9.35 3.80
N SER A 121 -9.17 -9.54 2.62
CA SER A 121 -9.57 -10.88 2.16
C SER A 121 -9.12 -11.27 0.75
N VAL A 122 -8.47 -10.38 -0.01
CA VAL A 122 -8.06 -10.71 -1.38
C VAL A 122 -7.13 -11.93 -1.42
N ALA A 123 -7.48 -12.89 -2.26
CA ALA A 123 -6.74 -14.15 -2.37
C ALA A 123 -5.44 -13.97 -3.17
N PRO A 124 -4.39 -14.75 -2.86
CA PRO A 124 -3.22 -14.88 -3.72
C PRO A 124 -3.58 -15.40 -5.12
N ASN A 125 -2.79 -15.01 -6.13
CA ASN A 125 -2.88 -15.56 -7.49
C ASN A 125 -1.49 -16.03 -7.98
N GLY A 126 -1.00 -17.15 -7.43
CA GLY A 126 0.28 -17.74 -7.84
C GLY A 126 1.51 -17.30 -7.05
N ALA A 127 1.40 -16.29 -6.17
CA ALA A 127 2.46 -15.89 -5.24
C ALA A 127 1.90 -15.74 -3.81
N GLY A 128 2.54 -16.37 -2.82
CA GLY A 128 2.05 -16.41 -1.44
C GLY A 128 0.89 -17.39 -1.21
N THR A 129 0.49 -17.56 0.04
CA THR A 129 -0.50 -18.58 0.44
C THR A 129 -1.62 -18.04 1.32
N THR A 130 -1.46 -16.86 1.91
CA THR A 130 -2.49 -16.30 2.78
C THR A 130 -3.13 -15.06 2.18
N ALA A 131 -4.43 -14.93 2.43
CA ALA A 131 -5.24 -13.84 1.91
C ALA A 131 -5.00 -12.52 2.65
N GLY A 132 -5.40 -11.43 1.98
CA GLY A 132 -5.32 -10.07 2.46
C GLY A 132 -4.02 -9.38 2.08
N MET A 133 -4.10 -8.07 1.89
CA MET A 133 -2.96 -7.16 1.75
C MET A 133 -2.39 -6.79 3.14
N LEU A 134 -1.23 -6.13 3.19
CA LEU A 134 -0.66 -5.66 4.45
C LEU A 134 -1.39 -4.44 5.06
N GLY A 135 -2.24 -3.78 4.27
CA GLY A 135 -3.03 -2.62 4.70
C GLY A 135 -3.02 -1.49 3.69
N PHE A 136 -3.14 -0.27 4.19
CA PHE A 136 -3.08 0.97 3.41
C PHE A 136 -1.81 1.74 3.73
N MET A 137 -1.26 2.41 2.72
CA MET A 137 -0.19 3.40 2.86
C MET A 137 -0.73 4.76 2.41
N PHE A 138 -0.59 5.77 3.26
CA PHE A 138 -1.16 7.08 3.01
C PHE A 138 -0.13 8.07 2.47
N TRP A 139 -0.49 8.71 1.37
CA TRP A 139 0.34 9.63 0.63
C TRP A 139 -0.02 11.08 0.91
N ALA A 140 1.00 11.93 0.80
CA ALA A 140 0.86 13.37 0.90
C ALA A 140 0.53 13.85 2.34
N ALA A 141 1.12 13.18 3.33
CA ALA A 141 1.10 13.59 4.72
C ALA A 141 1.87 14.89 4.94
N GLU A 142 1.58 15.56 6.06
CA GLU A 142 2.19 16.83 6.46
C GLU A 142 2.05 17.90 5.39
N LYS A 143 3.13 18.43 4.81
CA LYS A 143 3.08 19.46 3.76
C LYS A 143 3.76 18.96 2.49
N PRO A 144 3.04 18.19 1.65
CA PRO A 144 3.62 17.50 0.50
C PRO A 144 3.98 18.41 -0.67
N SER A 145 3.52 19.67 -0.64
CA SER A 145 3.82 20.69 -1.64
C SER A 145 3.81 22.07 -0.99
N THR A 146 4.63 22.99 -1.50
CA THR A 146 4.67 24.38 -1.07
C THR A 146 3.35 25.11 -1.30
N ARG A 147 2.56 24.67 -2.29
CA ARG A 147 1.25 25.22 -2.65
C ARG A 147 0.06 24.33 -2.23
N GLY A 148 0.34 23.19 -1.60
CA GLY A 148 -0.68 22.24 -1.17
C GLY A 148 -1.21 22.53 0.21
N ILE A 149 -2.37 21.97 0.54
CA ILE A 149 -2.83 21.91 1.93
C ILE A 149 -2.06 20.82 2.66
N GLY A 150 -1.80 21.05 3.95
CA GLY A 150 -1.18 20.04 4.79
C GLY A 150 -2.15 19.27 5.68
N THR A 151 -1.66 18.20 6.32
CA THR A 151 -2.42 17.38 7.28
C THR A 151 -2.07 17.63 8.74
N ALA A 152 -1.25 18.66 9.01
CA ALA A 152 -1.07 19.24 10.34
C ALA A 152 -2.27 20.15 10.68
N PRO A 153 -2.47 20.55 11.96
CA PRO A 153 -3.51 21.49 12.33
C PRO A 153 -3.59 22.71 11.39
N PRO A 154 -4.79 23.10 10.93
CA PRO A 154 -6.11 22.64 11.38
C PRO A 154 -6.66 21.38 10.69
N ASN A 155 -5.91 20.74 9.79
CA ASN A 155 -6.38 19.67 8.90
C ASN A 155 -5.97 18.27 9.37
N THR A 156 -6.04 18.02 10.67
CA THR A 156 -5.59 16.76 11.28
C THR A 156 -6.32 15.57 10.70
N CYS A 157 -5.61 14.46 10.46
CA CYS A 157 -6.22 13.25 9.90
C CYS A 157 -6.93 12.34 10.93
N GLU A 158 -7.26 12.85 12.11
CA GLU A 158 -7.88 12.07 13.19
C GLU A 158 -9.27 11.54 12.80
N GLY A 159 -10.06 12.32 12.04
CA GLY A 159 -11.42 11.94 11.61
C GLY A 159 -11.48 10.87 10.51
N GLY A 160 -10.39 10.69 9.77
CA GLY A 160 -10.25 9.70 8.70
C GLY A 160 -9.32 8.56 9.10
N MET A 161 -8.04 8.85 9.30
CA MET A 161 -7.05 7.84 9.67
C MET A 161 -7.21 7.38 11.12
N GLY A 162 -7.48 8.30 12.06
CA GLY A 162 -7.69 7.93 13.47
C GLY A 162 -8.91 7.04 13.66
N VAL A 163 -10.06 7.46 13.10
CA VAL A 163 -11.29 6.64 13.09
C VAL A 163 -11.08 5.32 12.33
N GLY A 164 -10.33 5.34 11.22
CA GLY A 164 -10.00 4.15 10.45
C GLY A 164 -9.14 3.15 11.24
N ALA A 165 -8.14 3.63 11.97
CA ALA A 165 -7.29 2.79 12.81
C ALA A 165 -8.11 2.05 13.88
N THR A 166 -9.03 2.75 14.55
CA THR A 166 -9.94 2.13 15.53
C THR A 166 -10.92 1.17 14.85
N SER A 167 -11.54 1.58 13.75
CA SER A 167 -12.56 0.78 13.05
C SER A 167 -12.00 -0.52 12.46
N LEU A 168 -10.73 -0.50 12.06
CA LEU A 168 -10.02 -1.64 11.48
C LEU A 168 -9.16 -2.39 12.50
N ASN A 169 -9.24 -2.03 13.79
CA ASN A 169 -8.48 -2.62 14.89
C ASN A 169 -6.97 -2.70 14.60
N ILE A 170 -6.39 -1.62 14.07
CA ILE A 170 -4.98 -1.59 13.70
C ILE A 170 -4.11 -1.64 14.96
N PRO A 171 -3.25 -2.66 15.11
CA PRO A 171 -2.39 -2.78 16.29
C PRO A 171 -1.31 -1.69 16.30
N VAL A 172 -1.14 -1.05 17.46
CA VAL A 172 -0.10 -0.05 17.73
C VAL A 172 0.66 -0.47 19.01
N PRO A 173 1.96 -0.78 18.94
CA PRO A 173 2.84 -0.69 17.76
C PRO A 173 2.55 -1.77 16.71
N MET A 174 2.98 -1.52 15.47
CA MET A 174 2.77 -2.45 14.36
C MET A 174 3.52 -3.77 14.61
N PRO A 175 2.86 -4.94 14.51
CA PRO A 175 3.50 -6.23 14.70
C PRO A 175 4.44 -6.57 13.54
N ALA A 176 5.12 -7.71 13.65
CA ALA A 176 5.86 -8.30 12.55
C ALA A 176 4.93 -8.51 11.33
N LEU A 177 5.45 -8.25 10.14
CA LEU A 177 4.67 -8.39 8.91
C LEU A 177 4.48 -9.87 8.57
N ARG A 178 3.30 -10.20 8.06
CA ARG A 178 3.02 -11.50 7.46
C ARG A 178 3.92 -11.70 6.24
N GLN A 179 4.52 -12.87 6.12
CA GLN A 179 5.53 -13.16 5.08
C GLN A 179 4.97 -13.89 3.85
N SER A 180 3.87 -14.63 3.99
CA SER A 180 3.22 -15.40 2.92
C SER A 180 1.73 -15.44 3.11
#